data_AF-A0A4V5NP00-F1
#
_entry.id   AF-A0A4V5NP00-F1
#
_cell.length_a   1.000
_cell.length_b   1.000
_cell.length_c   1.000
_cell.angle_alpha   90.00
_cell.angle_beta   90.00
_cell.angle_gamma   90.00
#
_symmetry.space_group_name_H-M   'P 1'
#
loop_
_entity.id
_entity.type
_entity.pdbx_description
1 polymer ?
#
loop_
_entity_poly.entity_id
_entity_poly.type
_entity_poly.pdbx_seq_one_letter_code
_entity_poly.pdbx_strand_id
1 'polypeptide(L)'
;MRITIACPEALIADARHLAMVLGYGPADAETYREANWRDAAGNLYAVASTLVFDGFVGKATTALERPDWDEEPYAVNMAAARRSQAALVFIADPHAEGVVTAARPDKLTAIPLDDPQAALALLGVSPVVESP
;
A
#
# COMPACT_ATOMS: atom_id res chain seq x y z
N MET A 1 -4.21 -14.53 -2.57
CA MET A 1 -5.32 -13.55 -2.37
C MET A 1 -5.00 -12.23 -3.06
N ARG A 2 -5.97 -11.37 -3.36
CA ARG A 2 -5.71 -9.99 -3.84
C ARG A 2 -5.82 -8.99 -2.69
N ILE A 3 -4.96 -7.97 -2.72
CA ILE A 3 -5.02 -6.81 -1.83
C ILE A 3 -4.99 -5.54 -2.67
N THR A 4 -5.89 -4.61 -2.36
CA THR A 4 -5.86 -3.23 -2.90
C THR A 4 -5.43 -2.27 -1.80
N ILE A 5 -4.43 -1.45 -2.07
CA ILE A 5 -3.78 -0.57 -1.10
C ILE A 5 -3.86 0.87 -1.59
N ALA A 6 -4.43 1.76 -0.78
CA ALA A 6 -4.31 3.20 -0.98
C ALA A 6 -3.12 3.73 -0.17
N CYS A 7 -2.12 4.25 -0.87
CA CYS A 7 -0.96 4.91 -0.29
C CYS A 7 -1.11 6.43 -0.47
N PRO A 8 -1.23 7.22 0.61
CA PRO A 8 -1.31 8.67 0.48
C PRO A 8 0.00 9.23 -0.10
N GLU A 9 -0.11 10.32 -0.85
CA GLU A 9 1.01 10.94 -1.58
C GLU A 9 2.25 11.16 -0.68
N ALA A 10 2.02 11.65 0.55
CA ALA A 10 3.07 11.92 1.51
C ALA A 10 3.87 10.67 1.96
N LEU A 11 3.31 9.47 1.78
CA LEU A 11 3.95 8.21 2.18
C LEU A 11 4.54 7.42 1.00
N ILE A 12 4.37 7.88 -0.25
CA ILE A 12 4.83 7.14 -1.44
C ILE A 12 6.32 6.80 -1.35
N ALA A 13 7.17 7.79 -1.02
CA ALA A 13 8.61 7.57 -0.95
C ALA A 13 9.00 6.45 0.03
N ASP A 14 8.38 6.43 1.21
CA ASP A 14 8.62 5.39 2.21
C ASP A 14 7.99 4.04 1.80
N ALA A 15 6.81 4.08 1.19
CA ALA A 15 6.05 2.91 0.75
C ALA A 15 6.74 2.13 -0.37
N ARG A 16 7.49 2.80 -1.25
CA ARG A 16 8.32 2.14 -2.27
C ARG A 16 9.38 1.23 -1.65
N HIS A 17 9.98 1.65 -0.53
CA HIS A 17 10.93 0.82 0.20
C HIS A 17 10.25 -0.35 0.90
N LEU A 18 9.04 -0.16 1.46
CA LEU A 18 8.26 -1.28 1.99
C LEU A 18 7.91 -2.30 0.90
N ALA A 19 7.51 -1.82 -0.29
CA ALA A 19 7.20 -2.69 -1.42
C ALA A 19 8.40 -3.54 -1.85
N MET A 20 9.60 -2.95 -1.92
CA MET A 20 10.85 -3.70 -2.16
C MET A 20 11.13 -4.78 -1.09
N VAL A 21 10.90 -4.48 0.19
CA VAL A 21 11.10 -5.46 1.27
C VAL A 21 10.12 -6.64 1.17
N LEU A 22 8.86 -6.35 0.85
CA LEU A 22 7.80 -7.35 0.81
C LEU A 22 7.74 -8.12 -0.50
N GLY A 23 8.19 -7.50 -1.59
CA GLY A 23 8.19 -8.03 -2.95
C GLY A 23 9.37 -8.94 -3.27
N TYR A 24 9.74 -8.95 -4.55
CA TYR A 24 10.73 -9.84 -5.15
C TYR A 24 12.04 -9.15 -5.52
N GLY A 25 12.09 -7.81 -5.60
CA GLY A 25 13.32 -7.10 -5.95
C GLY A 25 13.20 -5.58 -6.11
N PRO A 26 14.24 -4.94 -6.67
CA PRO A 26 14.26 -3.48 -6.87
C PRO A 26 13.11 -2.95 -7.72
N ALA A 27 12.57 -3.75 -8.63
CA ALA A 27 11.44 -3.38 -9.48
C ALA A 27 10.17 -3.06 -8.68
N ASP A 28 10.03 -3.60 -7.46
CA ASP A 28 8.88 -3.32 -6.60
C ASP A 28 8.86 -1.88 -6.06
N ALA A 29 9.96 -1.12 -6.22
CA ALA A 29 9.95 0.34 -6.01
C ALA A 29 8.90 1.05 -6.89
N GLU A 30 8.48 0.43 -8.00
CA GLU A 30 7.47 0.97 -8.91
C GLU A 30 6.02 0.62 -8.50
N THR A 31 5.82 -0.04 -7.34
CA THR A 31 4.48 -0.39 -6.86
C THR A 31 3.61 0.84 -6.63
N TYR A 32 4.18 1.92 -6.08
CA TYR A 32 3.50 3.17 -5.81
C TYR A 32 4.10 4.27 -6.69
N ARG A 33 3.47 4.55 -7.82
CA ARG A 33 3.95 5.57 -8.78
C ARG A 33 3.41 6.94 -8.43
N GLU A 34 2.41 7.40 -9.17
CA GLU A 34 1.82 8.73 -9.05
C GLU A 34 0.53 8.67 -8.22
N ALA A 35 0.26 9.76 -7.51
CA ALA A 35 -0.94 9.89 -6.70
C ALA A 35 -2.15 10.29 -7.55
N ASN A 36 -2.57 9.40 -8.45
CA ASN A 36 -3.62 9.64 -9.44
C ASN A 36 -5.02 9.19 -8.99
N TRP A 37 -5.21 8.95 -7.68
CA TRP A 37 -6.51 8.71 -7.06
C TRP A 37 -6.80 9.78 -6.01
N ARG A 38 -8.07 10.08 -5.80
CA ARG A 38 -8.50 11.14 -4.88
C ARG A 38 -9.72 10.72 -4.08
N ASP A 39 -9.74 11.06 -2.79
CA ASP A 39 -10.94 10.90 -1.95
C ASP A 39 -11.89 12.11 -2.04
N ALA A 40 -13.04 12.04 -1.37
CA ALA A 40 -14.01 13.14 -1.34
C ALA A 40 -13.50 14.43 -0.67
N ALA A 41 -12.44 14.35 0.14
CA ALA A 41 -11.82 15.49 0.81
C ALA A 41 -10.69 16.12 -0.03
N GLY A 42 -10.33 15.51 -1.16
CA GLY A 42 -9.30 16.00 -2.07
C GLY A 42 -7.90 15.48 -1.79
N ASN A 43 -7.73 14.55 -0.85
CA ASN A 43 -6.41 13.95 -0.60
C ASN A 43 -6.03 13.02 -1.76
N LEU A 44 -4.75 13.02 -2.13
CA LEU A 44 -4.22 12.23 -3.24
C LEU A 44 -3.58 10.93 -2.77
N TYR A 45 -3.78 9.88 -3.55
CA TYR A 45 -3.30 8.52 -3.26
C TYR A 45 -2.72 7.87 -4.51
N ALA A 46 -1.62 7.14 -4.35
CA ALA A 46 -1.22 6.09 -5.27
C ALA A 46 -1.95 4.80 -4.86
N VAL A 47 -2.64 4.15 -5.80
CA VAL A 47 -3.33 2.88 -5.52
C VAL A 47 -2.63 1.74 -6.25
N ALA A 48 -2.37 0.66 -5.52
CA ALA A 48 -1.89 -0.60 -6.07
C ALA A 48 -2.88 -1.73 -5.76
N SER A 49 -3.16 -2.59 -6.74
CA SER A 49 -3.92 -3.82 -6.52
C SER A 49 -3.13 -5.01 -7.03
N THR A 50 -2.70 -5.88 -6.11
CA THR A 50 -1.75 -6.95 -6.41
C THR A 50 -2.19 -8.29 -5.85
N LEU A 51 -1.76 -9.36 -6.52
CA LEU A 51 -1.85 -10.71 -6.00
C LEU A 51 -0.69 -10.92 -5.02
N VAL A 52 -1.01 -11.40 -3.83
CA VAL A 52 -0.02 -11.70 -2.81
C VAL A 52 0.00 -13.19 -2.50
N PHE A 53 1.19 -13.65 -2.08
CA PHE A 53 1.42 -15.01 -1.62
C PHE A 53 0.81 -15.25 -0.23
N ASP A 54 0.61 -16.52 0.11
CA ASP A 54 0.07 -16.91 1.42
C ASP A 54 1.05 -16.55 2.54
N GLY A 55 0.55 -15.86 3.57
CA GLY A 55 1.39 -15.33 4.66
C GLY A 55 1.93 -13.92 4.43
N PHE A 56 1.63 -13.28 3.30
CA PHE A 56 1.99 -11.88 3.03
C PHE A 56 1.61 -10.94 4.17
N VAL A 57 0.39 -11.08 4.71
CA VAL A 57 -0.10 -10.23 5.81
C VAL A 57 0.77 -10.38 7.06
N GLY A 58 1.18 -11.61 7.38
CA GLY A 58 2.11 -11.88 8.47
C GLY A 58 3.43 -11.13 8.24
N LYS A 59 4.07 -11.35 7.08
CA LYS A 59 5.33 -10.66 6.71
C LYS A 59 5.20 -9.14 6.75
N ALA A 60 4.08 -8.60 6.31
CA ALA A 60 3.82 -7.16 6.26
C ALA A 60 3.55 -6.55 7.65
N THR A 61 3.20 -7.34 8.66
CA THR A 61 2.82 -6.87 10.00
C THR A 61 3.79 -7.30 11.10
N THR A 62 4.77 -8.15 10.80
CA THR A 62 5.89 -8.51 11.69
C THR A 62 7.12 -7.65 11.43
N ALA A 63 8.14 -7.74 12.30
CA ALA A 63 9.38 -6.98 12.11
C ALA A 63 10.00 -7.22 10.72
N LEU A 64 10.34 -6.13 10.02
CA LEU A 64 10.95 -6.21 8.69
C LEU A 64 12.41 -6.64 8.76
N GLU A 65 12.73 -7.63 7.94
CA GLU A 65 14.09 -8.10 7.65
C GLU A 65 14.55 -7.52 6.30
N ARG A 66 15.87 -7.27 6.17
CA ARG A 66 16.42 -6.83 4.89
C ARG A 66 16.39 -8.03 3.93
N PRO A 67 15.89 -7.89 2.69
CA PRO A 67 15.90 -8.99 1.73
C PRO A 67 17.32 -9.42 1.36
N ASP A 68 17.51 -10.72 1.10
CA ASP A 68 18.81 -11.29 0.72
C ASP A 68 19.37 -10.69 -0.58
N TRP A 69 18.50 -10.24 -1.50
CA TRP A 69 18.91 -9.62 -2.75
C TRP A 69 19.50 -8.22 -2.58
N ASP A 70 19.19 -7.56 -1.45
CA ASP A 70 19.60 -6.19 -1.19
C ASP A 70 21.00 -6.19 -0.55
N GLU A 71 21.99 -6.44 -1.38
CA GLU A 71 23.42 -6.42 -1.07
C GLU A 71 24.03 -5.02 -1.25
N GLU A 72 25.30 -4.84 -0.87
CA GLU A 72 25.97 -3.54 -1.03
C GLU A 72 26.27 -3.20 -2.51
N PRO A 73 26.01 -1.96 -2.97
CA PRO A 73 25.39 -0.85 -2.24
C PRO A 73 23.87 -1.03 -2.09
N TYR A 74 23.38 -0.94 -0.84
CA TYR A 74 21.97 -1.15 -0.52
C TYR A 74 21.03 -0.23 -1.30
N ALA A 75 20.03 -0.81 -1.95
CA ALA A 75 18.94 -0.10 -2.58
C ALA A 75 17.80 0.19 -1.59
N VAL A 76 17.59 -0.68 -0.59
CA VAL A 76 16.49 -0.51 0.37
C VAL A 76 16.89 0.37 1.55
N ASN A 77 16.16 1.47 1.73
CA ASN A 77 16.13 2.22 2.97
C ASN A 77 15.21 1.52 4.00
N MET A 78 15.80 0.68 4.86
CA MET A 78 15.04 -0.05 5.89
C MET A 78 14.36 0.86 6.92
N ALA A 79 14.87 2.08 7.16
CA ALA A 79 14.22 3.02 8.05
C ALA A 79 12.93 3.58 7.42
N ALA A 80 12.95 3.87 6.12
CA ALA A 80 11.78 4.26 5.34
C ALA A 80 10.74 3.14 5.28
N ALA A 81 11.17 1.91 4.99
CA ALA A 81 10.28 0.75 4.98
C ALA A 81 9.56 0.55 6.33
N ARG A 82 10.26 0.73 7.46
CA ARG A 82 9.67 0.64 8.80
C ARG A 82 8.68 1.76 9.10
N ARG A 83 8.95 3.00 8.66
CA ARG A 83 7.98 4.10 8.79
C ARG A 83 6.70 3.80 8.01
N SER A 84 6.83 3.31 6.78
CA SER A 84 5.68 2.89 5.98
C SER A 84 4.92 1.73 6.62
N GLN A 85 5.62 0.71 7.14
CA GLN A 85 4.98 -0.40 7.86
C GLN A 85 4.19 0.10 9.09
N ALA A 86 4.75 1.03 9.87
CA ALA A 86 4.06 1.61 11.02
C ALA A 86 2.79 2.40 10.63
N ALA A 87 2.70 2.85 9.38
CA ALA A 87 1.52 3.50 8.83
C ALA A 87 0.54 2.53 8.14
N LEU A 88 0.91 1.25 7.96
CA LEU A 88 0.07 0.24 7.32
C LEU A 88 -1.09 -0.18 8.21
N VAL A 89 -2.30 -0.14 7.65
CA VAL A 89 -3.51 -0.67 8.29
C VAL A 89 -4.12 -1.71 7.36
N PHE A 90 -4.05 -2.96 7.82
CA PHE A 90 -4.65 -4.09 7.14
C PHE A 90 -6.05 -4.34 7.67
N ILE A 91 -7.04 -4.29 6.79
CA ILE A 91 -8.45 -4.50 7.16
C ILE A 91 -8.80 -5.96 6.92
N ALA A 92 -8.71 -6.78 7.97
CA ALA A 92 -8.88 -8.23 7.85
C ALA A 92 -10.27 -8.63 7.32
N ASP A 93 -11.33 -7.95 7.79
CA ASP A 93 -12.69 -8.12 7.28
C ASP A 93 -13.28 -6.72 6.98
N PRO A 94 -13.34 -6.32 5.70
CA PRO A 94 -13.89 -5.02 5.31
C PRO A 94 -15.41 -4.92 5.42
N HIS A 95 -16.12 -6.04 5.68
CA HIS A 95 -17.57 -6.07 5.83
C HIS A 95 -18.02 -6.20 7.30
N ALA A 96 -17.09 -6.34 8.23
CA ALA A 96 -17.40 -6.37 9.66
C ALA A 96 -17.99 -5.03 10.13
N GLU A 97 -18.96 -5.11 11.04
CA GLU A 97 -19.63 -3.93 11.59
C GLU A 97 -18.62 -3.02 12.33
N GLY A 98 -18.72 -1.70 12.09
CA GLY A 98 -17.87 -0.69 12.74
C GLY A 98 -16.44 -0.58 12.18
N VAL A 99 -16.08 -1.36 11.17
CA VAL A 99 -14.78 -1.25 10.49
C VAL A 99 -14.75 -0.02 9.57
N VAL A 100 -13.70 0.80 9.71
CA VAL A 100 -13.46 1.95 8.85
C VAL A 100 -12.58 1.53 7.68
N THR A 101 -13.14 1.47 6.47
CA THR A 101 -12.44 1.09 5.24
C THR A 101 -11.86 2.23 4.43
N ALA A 102 -12.27 3.47 4.74
CA ALA A 102 -11.85 4.64 3.99
C ALA A 102 -10.32 4.82 4.01
N ALA A 103 -9.77 5.26 2.88
CA ALA A 103 -8.39 5.70 2.79
C ALA A 103 -8.16 6.89 3.74
N ARG A 104 -6.95 6.99 4.30
CA ARG A 104 -6.59 8.07 5.22
C ARG A 104 -5.28 8.72 4.78
N PRO A 105 -5.16 10.05 4.88
CA PRO A 105 -3.98 10.78 4.40
C PRO A 105 -2.70 10.45 5.18
N ASP A 106 -2.80 9.81 6.33
CA ASP A 106 -1.69 9.44 7.21
C ASP A 106 -1.43 7.92 7.29
N LYS A 107 -2.15 7.08 6.51
CA LYS A 107 -2.07 5.61 6.59
C LYS A 107 -2.05 4.95 5.22
N LEU A 108 -1.32 3.85 5.10
CA LEU A 108 -1.49 2.92 3.99
C LEU A 108 -2.66 2.01 4.32
N THR A 109 -3.82 2.23 3.71
CA THR A 109 -5.01 1.40 3.96
C THR A 109 -5.05 0.24 2.97
N ALA A 110 -5.03 -1.00 3.45
CA ALA A 110 -5.00 -2.21 2.65
C ALA A 110 -6.28 -3.05 2.85
N ILE A 111 -6.99 -3.34 1.75
CA ILE A 111 -8.22 -4.12 1.73
C ILE A 111 -8.00 -5.44 0.96
N PRO A 112 -8.14 -6.61 1.64
CA PRO A 112 -8.06 -7.92 1.02
C PRO A 112 -9.40 -8.31 0.38
N LEU A 113 -9.63 -7.84 -0.85
CA LEU A 113 -10.79 -8.24 -1.66
C LEU A 113 -10.35 -8.63 -3.06
N ASP A 114 -10.96 -9.70 -3.58
CA ASP A 114 -10.67 -10.23 -4.92
C ASP A 114 -11.16 -9.30 -6.04
N ASP A 115 -12.22 -8.52 -5.78
CA ASP A 115 -12.69 -7.46 -6.67
C ASP A 115 -12.01 -6.12 -6.32
N PRO A 116 -11.09 -5.62 -7.17
CA PRO A 116 -10.43 -4.34 -6.93
C PRO A 116 -11.39 -3.15 -7.02
N GLN A 117 -12.47 -3.22 -7.80
CA GLN A 117 -13.44 -2.12 -7.90
C GLN A 117 -14.26 -1.99 -6.61
N ALA A 118 -14.68 -3.12 -6.03
CA ALA A 118 -15.31 -3.13 -4.72
C ALA A 118 -14.35 -2.59 -3.63
N ALA A 119 -13.07 -2.97 -3.67
CA ALA A 119 -12.07 -2.46 -2.74
C ALA A 119 -11.86 -0.94 -2.87
N LEU A 120 -11.79 -0.42 -4.10
CA LEU A 120 -11.69 1.02 -4.37
C LEU A 120 -12.92 1.79 -3.84
N ALA A 121 -14.12 1.24 -4.02
CA ALA A 121 -15.34 1.83 -3.48
C ALA A 121 -15.31 1.90 -1.94
N LEU A 122 -14.82 0.86 -1.27
CA LEU A 122 -14.66 0.83 0.18
C LEU A 122 -13.59 1.80 0.69
N LEU A 123 -12.50 1.97 -0.08
CA LEU A 123 -11.47 2.97 0.19
C LEU A 123 -11.98 4.41 0.00
N GLY A 124 -13.08 4.59 -0.74
CA GLY A 124 -13.67 5.91 -1.00
C GLY A 124 -12.81 6.79 -1.92
N VAL A 125 -12.05 6.18 -2.82
CA VAL A 125 -11.16 6.88 -3.76
C VAL A 125 -11.63 6.68 -5.20
N SER A 126 -11.44 7.69 -6.04
CA SER A 126 -11.73 7.64 -7.47
C SER A 126 -10.55 8.17 -8.30
N PRO A 127 -10.42 7.80 -9.58
CA PRO A 127 -9.35 8.32 -10.43
C PRO A 127 -9.42 9.85 -10.53
N VAL A 128 -8.26 10.49 -10.50
CA VAL A 128 -8.13 11.89 -10.88
C VAL A 128 -8.32 11.97 -12.39
N VAL A 129 -9.46 12.50 -12.82
CA VAL A 129 -9.69 12.81 -14.23
C VAL A 129 -8.91 14.07 -14.54
N GLU A 130 -7.84 13.98 -15.33
CA GLU A 130 -7.25 15.15 -15.96
C GLU A 130 -8.33 15.77 -16.86
N SER A 131 -8.69 17.02 -16.61
CA SER A 131 -9.52 17.76 -17.56
C SER A 131 -8.68 17.95 -18.84
N PRO A 132 -9.24 17.64 -20.03
CA PRO A 132 -8.53 17.76 -21.30
C PRO A 132 -8.14 19.21 -21.62
#